data_AF-A0A1J6X053-F1
#
_entry.id   AF-A0A1J6X053-F1
#
_cell.length_a   1.000
_cell.length_b   1.000
_cell.length_c   1.000
_cell.angle_alpha   90.00
_cell.angle_beta   90.00
_cell.angle_gamma   90.00
#
_symmetry.space_group_name_H-M   'P 1'
#
loop_
_entity.id
_entity.type
_entity.pdbx_description
1 polymer ?
#
loop_
_entity_poly.entity_id
_entity_poly.type
_entity_poly.pdbx_seq_one_letter_code
_entity_poly.pdbx_strand_id
1 'polypeptide(L)'
;MLYRRLKLVIFILCVIPLLNGCRVIWVEESKDEDFDYNPDKEITIDAKVQIYRNKLMIRGESNLPEGAILEFNLQPYQEEATAFQVETYAVEPEDKISTSGTSKIGGGGSIEGTFVKRPDDTKRYRLEVVFDPRKQTEDIQQSYGPLGESIALSDGIISLTDQSIKVTVIKKYVNLMKSEEPNGMMANLDFTSLKK
;
A
#
# COMPACT_ATOMS: atom_id res chain seq x y z
N MET A 1 -17.31 -8.29 63.53
CA MET A 1 -17.64 -8.84 62.19
C MET A 1 -17.63 -7.81 61.06
N LEU A 2 -17.77 -6.50 61.33
CA LEU A 2 -17.80 -5.45 60.30
C LEU A 2 -16.47 -5.28 59.53
N TYR A 3 -15.33 -5.39 60.21
CA TYR A 3 -14.00 -5.12 59.65
C TYR A 3 -13.52 -6.14 58.60
N ARG A 4 -13.99 -7.40 58.70
CA ARG A 4 -13.68 -8.44 57.70
C ARG A 4 -14.46 -8.26 56.40
N ARG A 5 -15.68 -7.69 56.46
CA ARG A 5 -16.49 -7.41 55.27
C ARG A 5 -16.01 -6.17 54.52
N LEU A 6 -15.45 -5.18 55.23
CA LEU A 6 -14.91 -3.96 54.64
C LEU A 6 -13.64 -4.22 53.79
N LYS A 7 -12.74 -5.10 54.26
CA LYS A 7 -11.53 -5.48 53.49
C LYS A 7 -11.86 -6.21 52.18
N LEU A 8 -12.92 -6.99 52.17
CA LEU A 8 -13.34 -7.77 50.99
C LEU A 8 -13.99 -6.87 49.93
N VAL A 9 -14.73 -5.83 50.36
CA VAL A 9 -15.31 -4.82 49.47
C VAL A 9 -14.22 -3.92 48.85
N ILE A 10 -13.19 -3.53 49.61
CA ILE A 10 -12.06 -2.73 49.08
C ILE A 10 -11.25 -3.53 48.05
N PHE A 11 -11.04 -4.83 48.28
CA PHE A 11 -10.32 -5.68 47.33
C PHE A 11 -11.09 -5.85 46.01
N ILE A 12 -12.42 -6.00 46.06
CA ILE A 12 -13.27 -6.08 44.86
C ILE A 12 -13.29 -4.75 44.10
N LEU A 13 -13.33 -3.60 44.79
CA LEU A 13 -13.36 -2.29 44.15
C LEU A 13 -12.06 -1.94 43.41
N CYS A 14 -10.91 -2.47 43.85
CA CYS A 14 -9.61 -2.22 43.21
C CYS A 14 -9.32 -3.13 42.00
N VAL A 15 -9.97 -4.30 41.88
CA VAL A 15 -9.72 -5.24 40.79
C VAL A 15 -10.59 -4.96 39.55
N ILE A 16 -11.77 -4.36 39.73
CA ILE A 16 -12.72 -4.06 38.64
C ILE A 16 -12.17 -3.06 37.58
N PRO A 17 -11.40 -2.00 37.90
CA PRO A 17 -10.87 -1.10 36.86
C PRO A 17 -9.71 -1.69 36.05
N LEU A 18 -9.09 -2.79 36.48
CA LEU A 18 -8.04 -3.48 35.69
C LEU A 18 -8.60 -4.38 34.57
N LEU A 19 -9.92 -4.55 34.51
CA LEU A 19 -10.60 -5.30 33.46
C LEU A 19 -11.08 -4.42 32.29
N ASN A 20 -10.89 -3.10 32.38
CA ASN A 20 -11.22 -2.20 31.28
C ASN A 20 -10.07 -2.11 30.29
N GLY A 21 -10.20 -2.89 29.22
CA GLY A 21 -9.76 -2.44 27.90
C GLY A 21 -8.47 -3.04 27.39
N CYS A 22 -8.41 -4.37 27.26
CA CYS A 22 -7.96 -4.88 25.97
C CYS A 22 -8.92 -4.27 24.95
N ARG A 23 -8.51 -3.15 24.35
CA ARG A 23 -9.18 -2.60 23.18
C ARG A 23 -9.00 -3.68 22.12
N VAL A 24 -9.98 -4.58 22.02
CA VAL A 24 -10.13 -5.44 20.86
C VAL A 24 -10.35 -4.45 19.74
N ILE A 25 -9.26 -4.11 19.06
CA ILE A 25 -9.31 -3.48 17.76
C ILE A 25 -9.97 -4.56 16.92
N TRP A 26 -11.26 -4.39 16.69
CA TRP A 26 -11.93 -5.07 15.59
C TRP A 26 -11.19 -4.57 14.36
N VAL A 27 -10.17 -5.32 13.95
CA VAL A 27 -9.82 -5.40 12.54
C VAL A 27 -11.12 -5.90 11.93
N GLU A 28 -11.86 -5.00 11.29
CA GLU A 28 -12.96 -5.41 10.43
C GLU A 28 -12.32 -6.34 9.41
N GLU A 29 -12.50 -7.64 9.67
CA GLU A 29 -12.36 -8.70 8.71
C GLU A 29 -13.11 -8.19 7.49
N SER A 30 -12.35 -7.89 6.44
CA SER A 30 -12.83 -7.31 5.20
C SER A 30 -13.97 -8.20 4.73
N LYS A 31 -15.22 -7.77 4.96
CA LYS A 31 -16.37 -8.38 4.31
C LYS A 31 -16.01 -8.42 2.84
N ASP A 32 -15.98 -9.61 2.27
CA ASP A 32 -15.76 -9.84 0.85
C ASP A 32 -16.64 -8.84 0.10
N GLU A 33 -15.99 -7.82 -0.46
CA GLU A 33 -16.67 -6.79 -1.22
C GLU A 33 -17.03 -7.47 -2.54
N ASP A 34 -18.33 -7.53 -2.86
CA ASP A 34 -18.80 -8.07 -4.14
C ASP A 34 -18.32 -7.14 -5.27
N PHE A 35 -17.09 -7.34 -5.73
CA PHE A 35 -16.59 -6.73 -6.94
C PHE A 35 -17.28 -7.39 -8.13
N ASP A 36 -17.86 -6.55 -8.99
CA ASP A 36 -18.41 -7.04 -10.25
C ASP A 36 -17.27 -7.54 -11.15
N TYR A 37 -17.48 -8.69 -11.78
CA TYR A 37 -16.54 -9.19 -12.78
C TYR A 37 -16.91 -8.60 -14.13
N ASN A 38 -16.17 -7.55 -14.50
CA ASN A 38 -16.26 -6.95 -15.83
C ASN A 38 -14.83 -6.86 -16.42
N PRO A 39 -14.44 -7.74 -17.36
CA PRO A 39 -13.09 -7.79 -17.89
C PRO A 39 -12.68 -6.51 -18.61
N ASP A 40 -13.64 -5.74 -19.16
CA ASP A 40 -13.35 -4.46 -19.82
C ASP A 40 -12.97 -3.36 -18.83
N LYS A 41 -13.26 -3.57 -17.54
CA LYS A 41 -12.92 -2.65 -16.44
C LYS A 41 -11.94 -3.25 -15.44
N GLU A 42 -11.44 -4.45 -15.70
CA GLU A 42 -10.31 -5.02 -14.96
C GLU A 42 -9.08 -4.15 -15.25
N ILE A 43 -8.28 -3.85 -14.23
CA ILE A 43 -7.07 -3.05 -14.37
C ILE A 43 -5.85 -3.95 -14.20
N THR A 44 -4.97 -3.94 -15.19
CA THR A 44 -3.67 -4.59 -15.14
C THR A 44 -2.57 -3.53 -15.12
N ILE A 45 -1.60 -3.69 -14.23
CA ILE A 45 -0.41 -2.86 -14.13
C ILE A 45 0.79 -3.80 -13.98
N ASP A 46 1.54 -3.97 -15.06
CA ASP A 46 2.72 -4.82 -15.14
C ASP A 46 3.96 -3.94 -15.22
N ALA A 47 4.35 -3.44 -14.04
CA ALA A 47 5.49 -2.55 -13.87
C ALA A 47 6.71 -3.28 -13.30
N LYS A 48 7.88 -2.79 -13.69
CA LYS A 48 9.19 -3.20 -13.16
C LYS A 48 9.97 -1.98 -12.70
N VAL A 49 10.79 -2.17 -11.67
CA VAL A 49 11.75 -1.18 -11.20
C VAL A 49 13.18 -1.68 -11.36
N GLN A 50 14.00 -0.87 -12.01
CA GLN A 50 15.45 -1.04 -12.01
C GLN A 50 16.09 -0.12 -10.98
N ILE A 51 16.87 -0.70 -10.07
CA ILE A 51 17.47 0.00 -8.96
C ILE A 51 18.84 0.56 -9.34
N TYR A 52 18.98 1.88 -9.33
CA TYR A 52 20.27 2.55 -9.35
C TYR A 52 20.59 3.13 -7.98
N ARG A 53 21.82 3.63 -7.82
CA ARG A 53 22.32 4.15 -6.55
C ARG A 53 21.42 5.25 -5.95
N ASN A 54 21.08 6.25 -6.73
CA ASN A 54 20.35 7.44 -6.27
C ASN A 54 18.97 7.61 -6.93
N LYS A 55 18.54 6.63 -7.73
CA LYS A 55 17.30 6.69 -8.49
C LYS A 55 16.76 5.31 -8.82
N LEU A 56 15.46 5.26 -9.07
CA LEU A 56 14.71 4.07 -9.43
C LEU A 56 14.11 4.35 -10.80
N MET A 57 14.42 3.52 -11.79
CA MET A 57 13.82 3.65 -13.11
C MET A 57 12.65 2.69 -13.21
N ILE A 58 11.48 3.21 -13.52
CA ILE A 58 10.25 2.42 -13.55
C ILE A 58 9.74 2.39 -14.98
N ARG A 59 9.37 1.21 -15.45
CA ARG A 59 8.84 0.95 -16.79
C ARG A 59 7.84 -0.19 -16.72
N GLY A 60 6.96 -0.27 -17.70
CA GLY A 60 5.99 -1.35 -17.75
C GLY A 60 4.87 -1.08 -18.73
N GLU A 61 3.82 -1.88 -18.59
CA GLU A 61 2.62 -1.82 -19.40
C GLU A 61 1.38 -1.88 -18.49
N SER A 62 0.27 -1.37 -18.99
CA SER A 62 -1.02 -1.37 -18.32
C SER A 62 -2.13 -1.35 -19.36
N ASN A 63 -3.32 -1.84 -19.02
CA ASN A 63 -4.51 -1.66 -19.86
C ASN A 63 -5.28 -0.36 -19.56
N LEU A 64 -4.74 0.52 -18.70
CA LEU A 64 -5.32 1.83 -18.43
C LEU A 64 -5.32 2.71 -19.71
N PRO A 65 -6.29 3.63 -19.83
CA PRO A 65 -6.35 4.55 -20.96
C PRO A 65 -5.13 5.48 -21.01
N GLU A 66 -4.78 5.91 -22.22
CA GLU A 66 -3.75 6.92 -22.42
C GLU A 66 -4.05 8.19 -21.61
N GLY A 67 -3.02 8.76 -20.99
CA GLY A 67 -3.15 9.91 -20.12
C GLY A 67 -3.44 9.58 -18.65
N ALA A 68 -3.82 8.34 -18.32
CA ALA A 68 -3.99 7.90 -16.93
C ALA A 68 -2.71 8.14 -16.13
N ILE A 69 -2.88 8.54 -14.87
CA ILE A 69 -1.79 8.92 -13.96
C ILE A 69 -1.55 7.78 -12.98
N LEU A 70 -0.32 7.29 -12.94
CA LEU A 70 0.20 6.43 -11.90
C LEU A 70 1.08 7.23 -10.94
N GLU A 71 0.87 7.04 -9.65
CA GLU A 71 1.71 7.60 -8.61
C GLU A 71 2.66 6.56 -8.05
N PHE A 72 3.90 6.96 -7.80
CA PHE A 72 4.92 6.13 -7.19
C PHE A 72 5.34 6.72 -5.86
N ASN A 73 5.20 5.95 -4.78
CA ASN A 73 5.49 6.42 -3.42
C ASN A 73 6.58 5.54 -2.80
N LEU A 74 7.66 6.16 -2.34
CA LEU A 74 8.78 5.48 -1.69
C LEU A 74 8.72 5.71 -0.18
N GLN A 75 8.54 4.64 0.59
CA GLN A 75 8.47 4.66 2.05
C GLN A 75 9.65 3.89 2.65
N PRO A 76 10.36 4.44 3.64
CA PRO A 76 11.46 3.75 4.28
C PRO A 76 10.96 2.69 5.27
N TYR A 77 11.72 1.63 5.45
CA TYR A 77 11.56 0.74 6.61
C TYR A 77 12.32 1.28 7.82
N GLN A 78 11.90 0.85 9.01
CA GLN A 78 12.65 1.10 10.24
C GLN A 78 14.05 0.46 10.15
N GLU A 79 15.05 1.05 10.81
CA GLU A 79 16.45 0.62 10.66
C GLU A 79 16.70 -0.81 11.19
N GLU A 80 15.94 -1.21 12.20
CA GLU A 80 15.97 -2.52 12.84
C GLU A 80 15.28 -3.63 12.03
N ALA A 81 14.48 -3.28 11.01
CA ALA A 81 13.82 -4.28 10.17
C ALA A 81 14.87 -5.17 9.50
N THR A 82 14.71 -6.48 9.57
CA THR A 82 15.65 -7.42 8.93
C THR A 82 15.34 -7.58 7.44
N ALA A 83 16.34 -8.00 6.67
CA ALA A 83 16.16 -8.30 5.25
C ALA A 83 15.02 -9.31 5.00
N PHE A 84 15.01 -10.39 5.77
CA PHE A 84 13.99 -11.44 5.69
C PHE A 84 12.58 -10.91 5.97
N GLN A 85 12.40 -10.08 7.01
CA GLN A 85 11.10 -9.50 7.31
C GLN A 85 10.61 -8.59 6.19
N VAL A 86 11.50 -7.82 5.59
CA VAL A 86 11.19 -6.96 4.45
C VAL A 86 10.82 -7.80 3.23
N GLU A 87 11.64 -8.76 2.82
CA GLU A 87 11.36 -9.61 1.64
C GLU A 87 10.04 -10.39 1.75
N THR A 88 9.71 -10.85 2.96
CA THR A 88 8.47 -11.62 3.23
C THR A 88 7.26 -10.74 3.55
N TYR A 89 7.39 -9.41 3.49
CA TYR A 89 6.34 -8.47 3.88
C TYR A 89 5.84 -8.66 5.33
N ALA A 90 6.66 -9.25 6.21
CA ALA A 90 6.34 -9.48 7.62
C ALA A 90 6.48 -8.23 8.50
N VAL A 91 6.91 -7.11 7.92
CA VAL A 91 6.98 -5.79 8.54
C VAL A 91 6.48 -4.73 7.55
N GLU A 92 5.75 -3.74 8.07
CA GLU A 92 5.29 -2.60 7.30
C GLU A 92 6.32 -1.46 7.33
N PRO A 93 6.47 -0.69 6.23
CA PRO A 93 7.32 0.49 6.23
C PRO A 93 6.77 1.56 7.17
N GLU A 94 7.57 2.59 7.44
CA GLU A 94 7.10 3.78 8.13
C GLU A 94 5.97 4.46 7.34
N ASP A 95 4.98 5.02 8.05
CA ASP A 95 3.91 5.82 7.47
C ASP A 95 4.42 7.23 7.09
N LYS A 96 5.41 7.26 6.20
CA LYS A 96 6.09 8.46 5.73
C LYS A 96 6.59 8.26 4.30
N ILE A 97 6.14 9.14 3.41
CA ILE A 97 6.65 9.19 2.04
C ILE A 97 8.00 9.94 2.05
N SER A 98 9.07 9.24 1.69
CA SER A 98 10.42 9.80 1.58
C SER A 98 10.62 10.53 0.25
N THR A 99 10.06 9.98 -0.84
CA THR A 99 10.06 10.58 -2.17
C THR A 99 8.86 10.03 -2.92
N SER A 100 8.30 10.83 -3.83
CA SER A 100 7.28 10.37 -4.78
C SER A 100 7.65 10.76 -6.21
N GLY A 101 6.98 10.12 -7.17
CA GLY A 101 7.00 10.48 -8.57
C GLY A 101 5.67 10.13 -9.22
N THR A 102 5.47 10.58 -10.44
CA THR A 102 4.27 10.25 -11.23
C THR A 102 4.69 9.83 -12.63
N SER A 103 3.89 8.98 -13.27
CA SER A 103 3.97 8.72 -14.70
C SER A 103 2.60 8.81 -15.31
N LYS A 104 2.55 9.23 -16.58
CA LYS A 104 1.36 9.05 -17.41
C LYS A 104 1.47 7.76 -18.20
N ILE A 105 0.33 7.17 -18.50
CA ILE A 105 0.22 6.08 -19.47
C ILE A 105 0.31 6.70 -20.87
N GLY A 106 1.26 6.26 -21.66
CA GLY A 106 1.43 6.62 -23.05
C GLY A 106 0.59 5.75 -23.98
N GLY A 107 0.76 5.96 -25.28
CA GLY A 107 0.07 5.19 -26.31
C GLY A 107 0.27 3.67 -26.14
N GLY A 108 -0.81 2.92 -26.35
CA GLY A 108 -0.82 1.47 -26.24
C GLY A 108 -0.66 0.91 -24.83
N GLY A 109 -0.87 1.72 -23.79
CA GLY A 109 -0.80 1.26 -22.40
C GLY A 109 0.60 1.32 -21.78
N SER A 110 1.56 1.96 -22.45
CA SER A 110 2.94 2.01 -21.99
C SER A 110 3.11 2.90 -20.76
N ILE A 111 3.82 2.42 -19.74
CA ILE A 111 4.29 3.25 -18.63
C ILE A 111 5.62 3.87 -19.06
N GLU A 112 5.61 5.16 -19.38
CA GLU A 112 6.82 5.88 -19.76
C GLU A 112 7.92 5.75 -18.69
N GLY A 113 9.18 5.72 -19.12
CA GLY A 113 10.33 5.55 -18.24
C GLY A 113 10.47 6.70 -17.24
N THR A 114 9.85 6.58 -16.08
CA THR A 114 9.90 7.59 -15.01
C THR A 114 11.00 7.27 -14.00
N PHE A 115 11.47 8.30 -13.31
CA PHE A 115 12.50 8.18 -12.28
C PHE A 115 11.99 8.67 -10.93
N VAL A 116 12.10 7.82 -9.92
CA VAL A 116 11.89 8.20 -8.51
C VAL A 116 13.26 8.29 -7.84
N LYS A 117 13.53 9.38 -7.09
CA LYS A 117 14.80 9.53 -6.36
C LYS A 117 14.86 8.50 -5.23
N ARG A 118 16.03 7.86 -5.07
CA ARG A 118 16.37 7.03 -3.90
C ARG A 118 17.31 7.83 -3.01
N PRO A 119 16.86 8.34 -1.84
CA PRO A 119 17.68 9.25 -1.04
C PRO A 119 18.91 8.60 -0.42
N ASP A 120 18.81 7.35 0.01
CA ASP A 120 19.86 6.61 0.69
C ASP A 120 19.90 5.16 0.15
N ASP A 121 21.05 4.70 -0.32
CA ASP A 121 21.23 3.35 -0.84
C ASP A 121 21.53 2.31 0.25
N THR A 122 21.80 2.76 1.48
CA THR A 122 22.05 1.91 2.65
C THR A 122 20.78 1.58 3.45
N LYS A 123 19.64 2.13 3.03
CA LYS A 123 18.32 1.89 3.62
C LYS A 123 17.45 1.01 2.73
N ARG A 124 16.53 0.29 3.38
CA ARG A 124 15.47 -0.49 2.72
C ARG A 124 14.23 0.38 2.57
N TYR A 125 13.50 0.14 1.50
CA TYR A 125 12.27 0.87 1.20
C TYR A 125 11.20 -0.05 0.64
N ARG A 126 9.95 0.37 0.74
CA ARG A 126 8.87 -0.11 -0.11
C ARG A 126 8.56 0.96 -1.14
N LEU A 127 8.53 0.56 -2.41
CA LEU A 127 8.02 1.38 -3.49
C LEU A 127 6.61 0.89 -3.84
N GLU A 128 5.65 1.79 -3.80
CA GLU A 128 4.27 1.53 -4.18
C GLU A 128 3.99 2.18 -5.53
N VAL A 129 3.22 1.51 -6.39
CA VAL A 129 2.55 2.13 -7.54
C VAL A 129 1.05 2.18 -7.27
N VAL A 130 0.43 3.32 -7.52
CA VAL A 130 -0.98 3.57 -7.20
C VAL A 130 -1.70 4.15 -8.41
N PHE A 131 -2.83 3.55 -8.77
CA PHE A 131 -3.87 4.20 -9.57
C PHE A 131 -5.01 4.62 -8.64
N ASP A 132 -5.13 5.93 -8.43
CA ASP A 132 -6.20 6.56 -7.64
C ASP A 132 -7.16 7.29 -8.60
N PRO A 133 -8.42 6.84 -8.75
CA PRO A 133 -9.40 7.47 -9.64
C PRO A 133 -9.62 8.96 -9.37
N ARG A 134 -9.50 9.40 -8.10
CA ARG A 134 -9.70 10.81 -7.70
C ARG A 134 -8.66 11.76 -8.31
N LYS A 135 -7.52 11.22 -8.73
CA LYS A 135 -6.39 11.98 -9.29
C LYS A 135 -6.37 11.96 -10.82
N GLN A 136 -7.37 11.34 -11.45
CA GLN A 136 -7.48 11.23 -12.89
C GLN A 136 -8.27 12.40 -13.49
N THR A 137 -8.20 12.53 -14.81
CA THR A 137 -9.06 13.44 -15.58
C THR A 137 -10.52 12.97 -15.58
N GLU A 138 -11.45 13.86 -15.91
CA GLU A 138 -12.90 13.59 -15.84
C GLU A 138 -13.34 12.41 -16.74
N ASP A 139 -12.76 12.28 -17.92
CA ASP A 139 -12.99 11.18 -18.86
C ASP A 139 -12.59 9.82 -18.27
N ILE A 140 -11.44 9.74 -17.60
CA ILE A 140 -10.99 8.49 -16.95
C ILE A 140 -11.85 8.20 -15.70
N GLN A 141 -12.23 9.23 -14.95
CA GLN A 141 -13.16 9.10 -13.83
C GLN A 141 -14.54 8.59 -14.28
N GLN A 142 -15.01 8.92 -15.49
CA GLN A 142 -16.27 8.37 -16.02
C GLN A 142 -16.18 6.86 -16.28
N SER A 143 -15.01 6.32 -16.63
CA SER A 143 -14.82 4.90 -16.88
C SER A 143 -14.79 4.07 -15.59
N TYR A 144 -14.05 4.55 -14.59
CA TYR A 144 -13.76 3.81 -13.35
C TYR A 144 -14.52 4.32 -12.12
N GLY A 145 -15.26 5.41 -12.25
CA GLY A 145 -15.93 6.11 -11.17
C GLY A 145 -14.98 7.09 -10.45
N PRO A 146 -15.44 8.29 -10.02
CA PRO A 146 -14.62 9.25 -9.29
C PRO A 146 -14.01 8.69 -7.99
N LEU A 147 -14.59 7.64 -7.42
CA LEU A 147 -14.10 6.96 -6.21
C LEU A 147 -13.66 5.52 -6.47
N GLY A 148 -13.61 5.09 -7.73
CA GLY A 148 -13.25 3.72 -8.11
C GLY A 148 -14.39 2.71 -8.02
N GLU A 149 -15.63 3.16 -7.86
CA GLU A 149 -16.81 2.30 -7.71
C GLU A 149 -17.12 1.42 -8.94
N SER A 150 -16.52 1.73 -10.09
CA SER A 150 -16.65 0.93 -11.32
C SER A 150 -15.41 0.10 -11.65
N ILE A 151 -14.41 0.07 -10.77
CA ILE A 151 -13.25 -0.83 -10.93
C ILE A 151 -13.75 -2.26 -10.73
N ALA A 152 -13.59 -3.09 -11.76
CA ALA A 152 -13.90 -4.53 -11.66
C ALA A 152 -12.85 -5.25 -10.84
N LEU A 153 -13.12 -6.49 -10.43
CA LEU A 153 -12.15 -7.33 -9.73
C LEU A 153 -10.81 -7.36 -10.49
N SER A 154 -9.77 -6.83 -9.84
CA SER A 154 -8.45 -6.60 -10.41
C SER A 154 -7.38 -6.95 -9.37
N ASP A 155 -6.19 -7.32 -9.85
CA ASP A 155 -5.06 -7.57 -8.96
C ASP A 155 -4.57 -6.26 -8.30
N GLY A 156 -4.48 -6.26 -6.97
CA GLY A 156 -4.00 -5.11 -6.19
C GLY A 156 -5.10 -4.12 -5.79
N ILE A 157 -6.37 -4.50 -5.84
CA ILE A 157 -7.45 -3.67 -5.30
C ILE A 157 -7.27 -3.42 -3.80
N ILE A 158 -7.40 -2.16 -3.39
CA ILE A 158 -7.46 -1.75 -1.99
C ILE A 158 -8.60 -0.76 -1.80
N SER A 159 -9.41 -0.99 -0.78
CA SER A 159 -10.43 -0.05 -0.31
C SER A 159 -9.86 0.81 0.82
N LEU A 160 -9.83 2.12 0.60
CA LEU A 160 -9.40 3.13 1.56
C LEU A 160 -10.63 3.84 2.13
N THR A 161 -10.66 4.02 3.45
CA THR A 161 -11.69 4.83 4.10
C THR A 161 -11.12 6.22 4.39
N ASP A 162 -11.54 7.21 3.60
CA ASP A 162 -11.14 8.61 3.74
C ASP A 162 -12.36 9.42 4.18
N GLN A 163 -12.37 9.93 5.42
CA GLN A 163 -13.48 10.75 5.96
C GLN A 163 -14.87 10.10 5.82
N SER A 164 -14.98 8.80 6.11
CA SER A 164 -16.20 7.98 5.93
C SER A 164 -16.63 7.74 4.48
N ILE A 165 -15.83 8.17 3.50
CA ILE A 165 -16.01 7.85 2.09
C ILE A 165 -15.07 6.70 1.74
N LYS A 166 -15.65 5.65 1.17
CA LYS A 166 -14.88 4.52 0.65
C LYS A 166 -14.35 4.87 -0.74
N VAL A 167 -13.05 4.66 -0.95
CA VAL A 167 -12.37 4.86 -2.22
C VAL A 167 -11.67 3.57 -2.61
N THR A 168 -11.92 3.09 -3.82
CA THR A 168 -11.27 1.91 -4.38
C THR A 168 -10.12 2.35 -5.27
N VAL A 169 -8.92 1.83 -4.98
CA VAL A 169 -7.69 2.11 -5.73
C VAL A 169 -7.01 0.81 -6.14
N ILE A 170 -6.13 0.86 -7.15
CA ILE A 170 -5.20 -0.23 -7.43
C ILE A 170 -3.85 0.15 -6.85
N LYS A 171 -3.26 -0.75 -6.07
CA LYS A 171 -1.93 -0.59 -5.49
C LYS A 171 -1.11 -1.88 -5.61
N LYS A 172 0.09 -1.75 -6.17
CA LYS A 172 1.11 -2.80 -6.19
C LYS A 172 2.38 -2.32 -5.52
N TYR A 173 3.22 -3.27 -5.12
CA TYR A 173 4.34 -3.03 -4.22
C TYR A 173 5.59 -3.75 -4.69
N VAL A 174 6.74 -3.18 -4.33
CA VAL A 174 8.03 -3.86 -4.45
C VAL A 174 8.94 -3.39 -3.32
N ASN A 175 9.63 -4.34 -2.67
CA ASN A 175 10.57 -4.03 -1.62
C ASN A 175 11.98 -3.85 -2.21
N LEU A 176 12.64 -2.78 -1.80
CA LEU A 176 13.97 -2.41 -2.25
C LEU A 176 14.96 -2.68 -1.11
N MET A 177 15.93 -3.54 -1.39
CA MET A 177 16.96 -3.92 -0.44
C MET A 177 18.10 -2.91 -0.42
N LYS A 178 18.94 -2.96 0.61
CA LYS A 178 20.15 -2.13 0.67
C LYS A 178 21.08 -2.46 -0.50
N SER A 179 21.93 -1.52 -0.88
CA SER A 179 22.80 -1.66 -2.06
C SER A 179 23.65 -2.94 -2.07
N GLU A 180 24.10 -3.36 -0.89
CA GLU A 180 24.99 -4.47 -0.59
C GLU A 180 24.26 -5.80 -0.35
N GLU A 181 22.93 -5.78 -0.30
CA GLU A 181 22.11 -6.96 -0.09
C GLU A 181 21.75 -7.63 -1.42
N PRO A 182 21.37 -8.92 -1.40
CA PRO A 182 20.73 -9.56 -2.54
C PRO A 182 19.56 -8.71 -3.05
N ASN A 183 19.42 -8.61 -4.37
CA ASN A 183 18.40 -7.78 -5.01
C ASN A 183 18.46 -6.28 -4.65
N GLY A 184 19.61 -5.79 -4.21
CA GLY A 184 19.90 -4.39 -3.94
C GLY A 184 20.22 -3.58 -5.20
N MET A 185 21.50 -3.23 -5.40
CA MET A 185 21.90 -2.41 -6.55
C MET A 185 21.78 -3.19 -7.88
N MET A 186 21.35 -2.51 -8.94
CA MET A 186 21.16 -3.05 -10.30
C MET A 186 20.07 -4.13 -10.44
N ALA A 187 19.38 -4.47 -9.35
CA ALA A 187 18.27 -5.40 -9.40
C ALA A 187 17.14 -4.86 -10.28
N ASN A 188 16.44 -5.79 -10.94
CA ASN A 188 15.25 -5.52 -11.71
C ASN A 188 14.11 -6.33 -11.09
N LEU A 189 13.13 -5.63 -10.52
CA LEU A 189 12.11 -6.22 -9.67
C LEU A 189 10.72 -5.91 -10.21
N ASP A 190 9.84 -6.90 -10.15
CA ASP A 190 8.45 -6.77 -10.53
C ASP A 190 7.62 -6.20 -9.38
N PHE A 191 6.65 -5.35 -9.71
CA PHE A 191 5.64 -4.94 -8.74
C PHE A 191 4.62 -6.07 -8.56
N THR A 192 4.28 -6.34 -7.30
CA THR A 192 3.36 -7.42 -6.92
C THR A 192 2.25 -6.90 -6.02
N SER A 193 1.07 -7.49 -6.14
CA SER A 193 -0.03 -7.24 -5.20
C SER A 193 0.15 -8.09 -3.96
N LEU A 194 -0.18 -7.51 -2.79
CA LEU A 194 -0.23 -8.28 -1.56
C LEU A 194 -1.58 -8.97 -1.48
N LYS A 195 -1.56 -10.30 -1.51
CA LYS A 195 -2.74 -11.10 -1.17
C LYS A 195 -2.96 -10.92 0.33
N LYS A 196 -4.00 -10.16 0.71
CA LYS A 196 -4.50 -10.15 2.07
C LYS A 196 -5.43 -11.34 2.29
#